data_AF-A0AAW1QDB3-F1
#
_entry.id   AF-A0AAW1QDB3-F1
#
_cell.length_a   1.000
_cell.length_b   1.000
_cell.length_c   1.000
_cell.angle_alpha   90.00
_cell.angle_beta   90.00
_cell.angle_gamma   90.00
#
_symmetry.space_group_name_H-M   'P 1'
#
loop_
_entity.id
_entity.type
_entity.pdbx_description
1 polymer ?
#
loop_
_entity_poly.entity_id
_entity_poly.type
_entity_poly.pdbx_seq_one_letter_code
_entity_poly.pdbx_strand_id
1 'polypeptide(L)'
;MATGSSDASDDAVRRESADAAGPSQRCDGLAAQRGLKDREEGDKPKTLRGKAKGADGKAGSSPKGKGGSGGGGGGELLFEKMLTSSDAGGPGRVVIPKVHALAHFPSLEKEREREVPAVDTAGQRYRLRFRFWVNNQSRMYVLEGCQPDEAARRLKAGDIITFSRGANGALVIGSRQPRPGEPKAVLVQGPLWAAVLNVAGELYQAFFESREAALEAANASGLGA
;
A
#
# COMPACT_ATOMS: atom_id res chain seq x y z
N MET A 1 4.45 -72.85 53.74
CA MET A 1 5.73 -72.78 54.48
C MET A 1 6.44 -71.52 54.06
N ALA A 2 6.83 -70.70 55.05
CA ALA A 2 7.87 -69.65 55.06
C ALA A 2 7.89 -68.62 53.91
N THR A 3 8.00 -67.30 54.09
CA THR A 3 8.31 -66.37 55.20
C THR A 3 7.99 -64.99 54.61
N GLY A 4 7.36 -64.04 55.32
CA GLY A 4 8.01 -63.14 56.27
C GLY A 4 8.97 -62.18 55.53
N SER A 5 9.03 -60.87 55.76
CA SER A 5 8.54 -60.00 56.82
C SER A 5 9.09 -58.62 56.49
N SER A 6 8.39 -57.55 56.93
CA SER A 6 8.92 -56.36 57.61
C SER A 6 8.02 -55.17 57.27
N ASP A 7 7.08 -54.82 58.14
CA ASP A 7 7.26 -53.88 59.28
C ASP A 7 7.38 -52.44 58.78
N ALA A 8 6.68 -51.45 59.29
CA ALA A 8 5.76 -51.30 60.43
C ALA A 8 4.89 -50.06 60.08
N SER A 9 3.60 -50.02 60.42
CA SER A 9 3.06 -49.36 61.64
C SER A 9 3.61 -47.94 61.78
N ASP A 10 2.86 -46.86 61.96
CA ASP A 10 1.68 -46.53 62.77
C ASP A 10 1.83 -44.97 62.81
N ASP A 11 0.92 -44.08 63.10
CA ASP A 11 -0.44 -44.12 63.59
C ASP A 11 -1.02 -42.74 63.31
N ALA A 12 -2.28 -42.58 63.67
CA ALA A 12 -3.17 -41.45 63.44
C ALA A 12 -2.63 -40.05 63.81
N VAL A 13 -3.28 -39.01 63.25
CA VAL A 13 -3.93 -37.90 64.00
C VAL A 13 -4.54 -36.89 63.01
N ARG A 14 -5.85 -37.03 62.80
CA ARG A 14 -6.91 -36.08 63.19
C ARG A 14 -6.88 -34.60 62.74
N ARG A 15 -8.00 -34.23 62.08
CA ARG A 15 -8.83 -32.98 62.12
C ARG A 15 -8.49 -31.76 61.24
N GLU A 16 -9.41 -31.54 60.28
CA GLU A 16 -10.23 -30.33 60.01
C GLU A 16 -9.74 -28.93 60.45
N SER A 17 -9.66 -27.97 59.52
CA SER A 17 -10.60 -26.81 59.39
C SER A 17 -10.04 -25.60 58.61
N ALA A 18 -10.97 -24.88 57.97
CA ALA A 18 -11.01 -23.43 57.64
C ALA A 18 -10.24 -22.82 56.44
N ASP A 19 -11.04 -22.48 55.41
CA ASP A 19 -11.33 -21.15 54.84
C ASP A 19 -10.24 -20.15 54.37
N ALA A 20 -10.62 -19.43 53.30
CA ALA A 20 -10.27 -18.06 52.90
C ALA A 20 -9.28 -17.82 51.73
N ALA A 21 -9.89 -17.44 50.59
CA ALA A 21 -9.56 -16.32 49.70
C ALA A 21 -8.08 -16.01 49.36
N GLY A 22 -7.67 -16.35 48.12
CA GLY A 22 -6.48 -15.80 47.46
C GLY A 22 -6.83 -14.67 46.49
N PRO A 23 -6.13 -13.51 46.51
CA PRO A 23 -6.47 -12.34 45.71
C PRO A 23 -5.93 -12.38 44.28
N SER A 24 -6.73 -11.78 43.39
CA SER A 24 -6.41 -11.37 42.03
C SER A 24 -5.14 -10.51 41.98
N GLN A 25 -4.11 -10.96 41.28
CA GLN A 25 -2.91 -10.18 40.99
C GLN A 25 -2.94 -9.64 39.56
N ARG A 26 -2.92 -8.31 39.53
CA ARG A 26 -2.86 -7.41 38.37
C ARG A 26 -1.59 -7.68 37.55
N CYS A 27 -1.74 -7.73 36.23
CA CYS A 27 -0.63 -7.66 35.30
C CYS A 27 -0.29 -6.19 35.01
N ASP A 28 0.61 -5.61 35.80
CA ASP A 28 1.37 -4.43 35.42
C ASP A 28 2.84 -4.84 35.29
N GLY A 29 3.34 -4.86 34.04
CA GLY A 29 4.68 -5.29 33.69
C GLY A 29 5.19 -4.52 32.48
N LEU A 30 5.52 -3.25 32.73
CA LEU A 30 6.19 -2.34 31.80
C LEU A 30 7.70 -2.59 31.88
N ALA A 31 8.32 -3.18 30.84
CA ALA A 31 9.74 -2.94 30.52
C ALA A 31 10.19 -3.56 29.18
N ALA A 32 10.68 -2.66 28.32
CA ALA A 32 11.88 -2.83 27.50
C ALA A 32 11.97 -3.98 26.47
N GLN A 33 11.71 -3.63 25.21
CA GLN A 33 12.61 -4.01 24.12
C GLN A 33 13.03 -2.75 23.36
N ARG A 34 14.18 -2.22 23.76
CA ARG A 34 15.01 -1.34 22.94
C ARG A 34 15.75 -2.22 21.93
N GLY A 35 15.89 -1.71 20.70
CA GLY A 35 16.91 -2.17 19.77
C GLY A 35 16.39 -3.12 18.70
N LEU A 36 15.91 -2.53 17.60
CA LEU A 36 16.11 -2.93 16.21
C LEU A 36 15.35 -1.89 15.38
N LYS A 37 15.97 -0.72 15.23
CA LYS A 37 15.44 0.39 14.46
C LYS A 37 16.41 0.74 13.35
N ASP A 38 16.86 -0.27 12.61
CA ASP A 38 17.29 -0.06 11.23
C ASP A 38 16.01 -0.06 10.39
N ARG A 39 15.23 1.01 10.59
CA ARG A 39 14.11 1.34 9.72
C ARG A 39 14.76 1.90 8.48
N GLU A 40 14.81 1.09 7.43
CA GLU A 40 14.99 1.57 6.08
C GLU A 40 13.80 2.50 5.76
N GLU A 41 13.89 3.73 6.22
CA GLU A 41 13.02 4.83 5.85
C GLU A 41 13.44 5.21 4.43
N GLY A 42 13.01 4.39 3.47
CA GLY A 42 13.20 4.65 2.06
C GLY A 42 12.68 6.05 1.75
N ASP A 43 13.59 6.87 1.20
CA ASP A 43 13.39 8.27 0.84
C ASP A 43 12.13 8.43 -0.01
N LYS A 44 11.07 8.96 0.59
CA LYS A 44 9.80 9.16 -0.13
C LYS A 44 9.92 10.46 -0.94
N PRO A 45 9.60 10.43 -2.24
CA PRO A 45 9.78 11.59 -3.09
C PRO A 45 8.86 12.76 -2.66
N LYS A 46 9.45 13.96 -2.56
CA LYS A 46 8.74 15.21 -2.26
C LYS A 46 8.02 15.72 -3.50
N THR A 47 6.86 16.35 -3.38
CA THR A 47 6.17 16.90 -4.57
C THR A 47 6.64 18.32 -4.88
N LEU A 48 7.14 18.56 -6.10
CA LEU A 48 7.43 19.93 -6.57
C LEU A 48 6.14 20.58 -7.05
N ARG A 49 5.78 21.73 -6.47
CA ARG A 49 4.66 22.56 -6.92
C ARG A 49 5.20 23.85 -7.54
N GLY A 50 5.57 23.79 -8.81
CA GLY A 50 5.97 24.96 -9.59
C GLY A 50 4.75 25.76 -10.04
N LYS A 51 4.71 27.06 -9.73
CA LYS A 51 3.74 28.01 -10.29
C LYS A 51 4.40 28.54 -11.58
N ALA A 52 4.03 27.99 -12.74
CA ALA A 52 4.53 28.48 -14.01
C ALA A 52 4.08 29.95 -14.20
N LYS A 53 5.03 30.89 -14.20
CA LYS A 53 4.79 32.23 -14.76
C LYS A 53 4.79 32.08 -16.28
N GLY A 54 3.61 32.18 -16.89
CA GLY A 54 3.47 32.23 -18.33
C GLY A 54 4.17 33.46 -18.90
N ALA A 55 4.99 33.25 -19.92
CA ALA A 55 5.43 34.29 -20.83
C ALA A 55 4.43 34.35 -21.99
N ASP A 56 3.95 35.55 -22.30
CA ASP A 56 3.01 35.84 -23.37
C ASP A 56 3.53 35.37 -24.74
N GLY A 57 2.72 34.58 -25.45
CA GLY A 57 3.10 34.01 -26.75
C GLY A 57 1.89 33.50 -27.55
N LYS A 58 1.22 34.44 -28.22
CA LYS A 58 0.36 34.37 -29.42
C LYS A 58 -0.12 32.98 -29.92
N ALA A 59 -1.45 32.87 -30.05
CA ALA A 59 -2.21 31.74 -30.56
C ALA A 59 -1.74 31.18 -31.91
N GLY A 60 -1.62 29.85 -31.97
CA GLY A 60 -1.49 29.04 -33.19
C GLY A 60 -2.28 27.74 -33.03
N SER A 61 -3.04 27.38 -34.06
CA SER A 61 -3.96 26.24 -34.12
C SER A 61 -3.38 24.90 -33.68
N SER A 62 -4.25 24.06 -33.09
CA SER A 62 -4.00 22.71 -32.59
C SER A 62 -3.31 21.77 -33.57
N PRO A 63 -2.61 20.74 -33.05
CA PRO A 63 -2.81 19.40 -33.58
C PRO A 63 -3.35 18.43 -32.51
N LYS A 64 -4.34 17.65 -32.93
CA LYS A 64 -4.87 16.47 -32.23
C LYS A 64 -3.75 15.45 -32.04
N GLY A 65 -3.17 15.39 -30.84
CA GLY A 65 -2.26 14.31 -30.44
C GLY A 65 -3.05 13.08 -29.97
N LYS A 66 -3.17 12.06 -30.83
CA LYS A 66 -3.51 10.69 -30.41
C LYS A 66 -2.31 10.12 -29.64
N GLY A 67 -2.32 10.25 -28.31
CA GLY A 67 -1.34 9.61 -27.43
C GLY A 67 -1.72 8.15 -27.17
N GLY A 68 -0.81 7.25 -27.53
CA GLY A 68 -1.03 5.81 -27.60
C GLY A 68 -1.37 5.12 -26.28
N SER A 69 -2.32 4.21 -26.39
CA SER A 69 -2.76 3.23 -25.40
C SER A 69 -1.64 2.25 -25.03
N GLY A 70 -1.32 2.15 -23.75
CA GLY A 70 -0.85 0.90 -23.13
C GLY A 70 -1.82 0.62 -22.00
N GLY A 71 -2.80 -0.27 -22.13
CA GLY A 71 -2.66 -1.72 -22.31
C GLY A 71 -2.78 -2.37 -20.92
N GLY A 72 -3.82 -3.13 -20.55
CA GLY A 72 -5.00 -3.61 -21.26
C GLY A 72 -6.07 -4.00 -20.21
N GLY A 73 -7.33 -3.73 -20.53
CA GLY A 73 -8.45 -3.98 -19.63
C GLY A 73 -9.64 -3.05 -19.84
N GLY A 74 -10.06 -2.80 -21.09
CA GLY A 74 -11.37 -2.25 -21.49
C GLY A 74 -11.91 -0.95 -20.84
N GLY A 75 -11.13 -0.24 -20.02
CA GLY A 75 -11.60 0.87 -19.18
C GLY A 75 -10.68 2.08 -19.19
N GLU A 76 -11.18 3.20 -18.64
CA GLU A 76 -10.41 4.43 -18.46
C GLU A 76 -9.34 4.24 -17.38
N LEU A 77 -8.06 4.38 -17.73
CA LEU A 77 -6.97 4.28 -16.77
C LEU A 77 -6.98 5.50 -15.84
N LEU A 78 -7.17 5.26 -14.54
CA LEU A 78 -7.28 6.30 -13.53
C LEU A 78 -5.90 6.69 -13.01
N PHE A 79 -5.12 5.72 -12.55
CA PHE A 79 -3.74 5.94 -12.12
C PHE A 79 -3.00 4.62 -11.96
N GLU A 80 -1.68 4.74 -11.94
CA GLU A 80 -0.75 3.69 -11.61
C GLU A 80 -0.08 3.97 -10.27
N LYS A 81 0.33 2.91 -9.61
CA LYS A 81 1.15 3.01 -8.40
C LYS A 81 2.21 1.92 -8.45
N MET A 82 3.45 2.34 -8.23
CA MET A 82 4.52 1.40 -7.92
C MET A 82 4.34 0.89 -6.49
N LEU A 83 4.38 -0.43 -6.33
CA LEU A 83 4.26 -1.07 -5.03
C LEU A 83 5.56 -0.90 -4.24
N THR A 84 5.44 -0.42 -3.01
CA THR A 84 6.56 -0.43 -2.07
C THR A 84 6.69 -1.80 -1.39
N SER A 85 7.77 -2.00 -0.63
CA SER A 85 7.93 -3.17 0.24
C SER A 85 6.75 -3.37 1.20
N SER A 86 6.16 -2.28 1.71
CA SER A 86 4.99 -2.35 2.58
C SER A 86 3.70 -2.72 1.84
N ASP A 87 3.59 -2.36 0.56
CA ASP A 87 2.40 -2.71 -0.25
C ASP A 87 2.42 -4.19 -0.68
N ALA A 88 3.63 -4.71 -0.93
CA ALA A 88 3.87 -6.12 -1.29
C ALA A 88 4.05 -7.03 -0.06
N GLY A 89 4.17 -6.46 1.14
CA GLY A 89 4.37 -7.18 2.40
C GLY A 89 3.09 -7.33 3.22
N GLY A 90 2.95 -8.44 3.95
CA GLY A 90 1.84 -8.67 4.88
C GLY A 90 0.50 -9.00 4.20
N PRO A 91 -0.66 -8.60 4.78
CA PRO A 91 -2.00 -9.08 4.37
C PRO A 91 -2.57 -8.40 3.11
N GLY A 92 -1.73 -8.02 2.15
CA GLY A 92 -2.17 -7.47 0.85
C GLY A 92 -2.86 -6.10 0.94
N ARG A 93 -2.27 -5.17 1.69
CA ARG A 93 -2.74 -3.78 1.80
C ARG A 93 -1.95 -2.88 0.88
N VAL A 94 -2.63 -2.08 0.07
CA VAL A 94 -2.00 -1.11 -0.83
C VAL A 94 -2.36 0.30 -0.37
N VAL A 95 -1.35 1.14 -0.14
CA VAL A 95 -1.56 2.55 0.22
C VAL A 95 -1.96 3.35 -1.01
N ILE A 96 -3.16 3.93 -1.01
CA ILE A 96 -3.65 4.75 -2.13
C ILE A 96 -3.20 6.21 -1.94
N PRO A 97 -2.55 6.85 -2.93
CA PRO A 97 -2.20 8.27 -2.85
C PRO A 97 -3.44 9.11 -2.56
N LYS A 98 -3.34 10.05 -1.62
CA LYS A 98 -4.50 10.82 -1.11
C LYS A 98 -5.31 11.50 -2.23
N VAL A 99 -4.64 12.04 -3.26
CA VAL A 99 -5.30 12.69 -4.40
C VAL A 99 -6.22 11.70 -5.12
N HIS A 100 -5.72 10.49 -5.41
CA HIS A 100 -6.50 9.43 -6.09
C HIS A 100 -7.56 8.82 -5.20
N ALA A 101 -7.29 8.67 -3.91
CA ALA A 101 -8.26 8.20 -2.94
C ALA A 101 -9.51 9.10 -2.89
N LEU A 102 -9.31 10.43 -2.92
CA LEU A 102 -10.41 11.40 -2.90
C LEU A 102 -11.11 11.54 -4.26
N ALA A 103 -10.39 11.37 -5.36
CA ALA A 103 -10.95 11.56 -6.71
C ALA A 103 -11.72 10.34 -7.22
N HIS A 104 -11.32 9.13 -6.86
CA HIS A 104 -11.75 7.92 -7.56
C HIS A 104 -12.40 6.86 -6.68
N PHE A 105 -12.33 7.00 -5.35
CA PHE A 105 -12.94 6.04 -4.42
C PHE A 105 -14.14 6.66 -3.69
N PRO A 106 -15.06 5.83 -3.16
CA PRO A 106 -16.18 6.33 -2.38
C PRO A 106 -15.74 7.18 -1.19
N SER A 107 -16.46 8.26 -0.90
CA SER A 107 -16.16 9.10 0.26
C SER A 107 -16.31 8.34 1.58
N LEU A 108 -15.36 8.57 2.49
CA LEU A 108 -15.29 8.00 3.84
C LEU A 108 -15.49 9.08 4.92
N GLU A 109 -16.35 10.07 4.67
CA GLU A 109 -16.64 11.12 5.64
C GLU A 109 -17.48 10.62 6.82
N LYS A 110 -18.49 9.81 6.54
CA LYS A 110 -19.45 9.28 7.52
C LYS A 110 -19.07 7.90 8.06
N GLU A 111 -18.24 7.17 7.32
CA GLU A 111 -17.86 5.79 7.60
C GLU A 111 -16.33 5.67 7.60
N ARG A 112 -15.77 4.81 8.46
CA ARG A 112 -14.31 4.60 8.53
C ARG A 112 -13.78 3.70 7.41
N GLU A 113 -14.67 2.99 6.74
CA GLU A 113 -14.37 2.05 5.67
C GLU A 113 -15.59 1.81 4.77
N ARG A 114 -15.33 1.35 3.55
CA ARG A 114 -16.33 0.91 2.58
C ARG A 114 -15.83 -0.27 1.76
N GLU A 115 -16.75 -1.14 1.38
CA GLU A 115 -16.47 -2.14 0.35
C GLU A 115 -16.52 -1.50 -1.04
N VAL A 116 -15.54 -1.83 -1.88
CA VAL A 116 -15.42 -1.38 -3.26
C VAL A 116 -15.43 -2.62 -4.16
N PRO A 117 -16.49 -2.84 -4.95
CA PRO A 117 -16.51 -3.90 -5.95
C PRO A 117 -15.40 -3.64 -6.97
N ALA A 118 -14.62 -4.69 -7.23
CA ALA A 118 -13.55 -4.66 -8.21
C ALA A 118 -13.58 -5.90 -9.09
N VAL A 119 -12.98 -5.79 -10.26
CA VAL A 119 -12.71 -6.91 -11.17
C VAL A 119 -11.24 -6.86 -11.59
N ASP A 120 -10.57 -7.99 -11.73
CA ASP A 120 -9.24 -8.01 -12.31
C ASP A 120 -9.27 -8.05 -13.85
N THR A 121 -8.09 -8.05 -14.47
CA THR A 121 -7.94 -8.19 -15.91
C THR A 121 -8.33 -9.56 -16.47
N ALA A 122 -8.49 -10.59 -15.60
CA ALA A 122 -8.97 -11.92 -15.97
C ALA A 122 -10.51 -12.06 -15.83
N GLY A 123 -11.19 -11.02 -15.33
CA GLY A 123 -12.64 -11.02 -15.11
C GLY A 123 -13.07 -11.53 -13.74
N GLN A 124 -12.13 -11.90 -12.87
CA GLN A 124 -12.43 -12.33 -11.51
C GLN A 124 -12.89 -11.14 -10.67
N ARG A 125 -14.00 -11.32 -9.95
CA ARG A 125 -14.61 -10.27 -9.13
C ARG A 125 -14.16 -10.37 -7.69
N TYR A 126 -13.94 -9.22 -7.08
CA TYR A 126 -13.49 -9.06 -5.71
C TYR A 126 -14.27 -7.95 -5.01
N ARG A 127 -14.25 -7.98 -3.68
CA ARG A 127 -14.68 -6.84 -2.86
C ARG A 127 -13.47 -6.38 -2.05
N LEU A 128 -13.01 -5.18 -2.36
CA LEU A 128 -11.87 -4.58 -1.70
C LEU A 128 -12.36 -3.75 -0.52
N ARG A 129 -11.62 -3.74 0.58
CA ARG A 129 -11.93 -2.88 1.73
C ARG A 129 -11.15 -1.58 1.61
N PHE A 130 -11.85 -0.50 1.29
CA PHE A 130 -11.27 0.83 1.24
C PHE A 130 -11.46 1.52 2.59
N ARG A 131 -10.38 1.94 3.23
CA ARG A 131 -10.42 2.59 4.54
C ARG A 131 -9.34 3.66 4.68
N PHE A 132 -9.35 4.37 5.80
CA PHE A 132 -8.26 5.26 6.16
C PHE A 132 -7.74 5.03 7.57
N TRP A 133 -6.49 5.45 7.78
CA TRP A 133 -5.87 5.63 9.09
C TRP A 133 -5.66 7.12 9.33
N VAL A 134 -5.84 7.56 10.57
CA VAL A 134 -5.49 8.93 10.97
C VAL A 134 -3.98 9.04 10.98
N ASN A 135 -3.45 10.08 10.35
CA ASN A 135 -2.02 10.37 10.32
C ASN A 135 -1.81 11.86 10.55
N ASN A 136 -1.43 12.22 11.78
CA ASN A 136 -1.42 13.60 12.27
C ASN A 136 -2.77 14.29 12.01
N GLN A 137 -2.77 15.44 11.32
CA GLN A 137 -3.97 16.17 10.93
C GLN A 137 -4.56 15.70 9.59
N SER A 138 -4.06 14.61 9.02
CA SER A 138 -4.47 14.08 7.71
C SER A 138 -4.95 12.63 7.83
N ARG A 139 -5.25 12.04 6.67
CA ARG A 139 -5.67 10.66 6.50
C ARG A 139 -4.75 9.96 5.51
N MET A 140 -4.34 8.74 5.83
CA MET A 140 -3.69 7.82 4.91
C MET A 140 -4.73 6.81 4.44
N TYR A 141 -4.90 6.65 3.14
CA TYR A 141 -5.90 5.76 2.57
C TYR A 141 -5.26 4.43 2.18
N VAL A 142 -5.95 3.34 2.47
CA VAL A 142 -5.48 1.98 2.18
C VAL A 142 -6.60 1.16 1.57
N LEU A 143 -6.21 0.29 0.65
CA LEU A 143 -7.09 -0.66 0.00
C LEU A 143 -6.61 -2.06 0.35
N GLU A 144 -7.45 -2.82 1.04
CA GLU A 144 -7.14 -4.18 1.48
C GLU A 144 -7.80 -5.20 0.54
N GLY A 145 -7.13 -6.33 0.33
CA GLY A 145 -7.61 -7.40 -0.56
C GLY A 145 -7.17 -7.25 -2.02
N CYS A 146 -6.18 -6.39 -2.30
CA CYS A 146 -5.67 -6.18 -3.67
C CYS A 146 -4.78 -7.32 -4.18
N GLN A 147 -4.35 -8.22 -3.30
CA GLN A 147 -3.59 -9.42 -3.64
C GLN A 147 -4.55 -10.61 -3.65
N PRO A 148 -5.07 -11.04 -4.81
CA PRO A 148 -5.80 -12.29 -4.89
C PRO A 148 -4.84 -13.47 -4.67
N ASP A 149 -5.32 -14.47 -3.93
CA ASP A 149 -4.72 -15.76 -3.54
C ASP A 149 -3.22 -15.98 -3.77
N GLU A 150 -2.53 -16.37 -2.69
CA GLU A 150 -1.08 -16.57 -2.59
C GLU A 150 -0.45 -17.43 -3.70
N ALA A 151 -1.26 -18.27 -4.36
CA ALA A 151 -0.83 -19.20 -5.40
C ALA A 151 -0.76 -18.59 -6.82
N ALA A 152 -1.48 -17.50 -7.12
CA ALA A 152 -1.69 -17.07 -8.51
C ALA A 152 -0.83 -15.88 -8.96
N ARG A 153 -0.57 -14.90 -8.10
CA ARG A 153 0.27 -13.71 -8.40
C ARG A 153 0.56 -12.90 -7.13
N ARG A 154 1.65 -13.23 -6.43
CA ARG A 154 2.18 -12.30 -5.41
C ARG A 154 2.86 -11.14 -6.13
N LEU A 155 2.25 -9.96 -6.10
CA LEU A 155 2.91 -8.75 -6.57
C LEU A 155 4.08 -8.42 -5.63
N LYS A 156 5.20 -8.01 -6.21
CA LYS A 156 6.43 -7.70 -5.49
C LYS A 156 6.63 -6.20 -5.41
N ALA A 157 7.49 -5.78 -4.48
CA ALA A 157 7.96 -4.41 -4.45
C ALA A 157 8.61 -4.05 -5.80
N GLY A 158 8.27 -2.89 -6.34
CA GLY A 158 8.70 -2.45 -7.68
C GLY A 158 7.75 -2.83 -8.82
N ASP A 159 6.80 -3.75 -8.61
CA ASP A 159 5.73 -3.97 -9.58
C ASP A 159 4.76 -2.77 -9.60
N ILE A 160 4.04 -2.61 -10.70
CA ILE A 160 3.09 -1.51 -10.89
C ILE A 160 1.68 -2.10 -10.86
N ILE A 161 0.87 -1.61 -9.92
CA ILE A 161 -0.57 -1.85 -9.88
C ILE A 161 -1.29 -0.75 -10.67
N THR A 162 -2.25 -1.14 -11.49
CA THR A 162 -3.02 -0.23 -12.36
C THR A 162 -4.46 -0.18 -11.88
N PHE A 163 -4.99 1.02 -11.68
CA PHE A 163 -6.39 1.25 -11.33
C PHE A 163 -7.11 1.88 -12.51
N SER A 164 -8.17 1.22 -12.99
CA SER A 164 -8.97 1.71 -14.12
C SER A 164 -10.46 1.69 -13.78
N ARG A 165 -11.27 2.39 -14.58
CA ARG A 165 -12.73 2.37 -14.49
C ARG A 165 -13.30 1.59 -15.66
N GLY A 166 -13.98 0.48 -15.39
CA GLY A 166 -14.69 -0.29 -16.40
C GLY A 166 -15.93 0.44 -16.92
N ALA A 167 -16.48 0.00 -18.05
CA ALA A 167 -17.66 0.61 -18.69
C ALA A 167 -18.90 0.66 -17.78
N ASN A 168 -19.02 -0.25 -16.82
CA ASN A 168 -20.10 -0.31 -15.83
C ASN A 168 -19.79 0.51 -14.55
N GLY A 169 -18.72 1.30 -14.54
CA GLY A 169 -18.28 2.05 -13.36
C GLY A 169 -17.55 1.22 -12.29
N ALA A 170 -17.39 -0.09 -12.49
CA ALA A 170 -16.63 -0.93 -11.55
C ALA A 170 -15.13 -0.60 -11.59
N LEU A 171 -14.46 -0.76 -10.45
CA LEU A 171 -13.01 -0.61 -10.39
C LEU A 171 -12.36 -1.82 -11.06
N VAL A 172 -11.44 -1.59 -11.98
CA VAL A 172 -10.65 -2.64 -12.62
C VAL A 172 -9.22 -2.57 -12.06
N ILE A 173 -8.73 -3.69 -11.54
CA ILE A 173 -7.38 -3.83 -11.00
C ILE A 173 -6.54 -4.66 -11.94
N GLY A 174 -5.42 -4.09 -12.39
CA GLY A 174 -4.41 -4.78 -13.17
C GLY A 174 -3.05 -4.69 -12.51
N SER A 175 -2.10 -5.44 -13.03
CA SER A 175 -0.72 -5.35 -12.63
C SER A 175 0.22 -5.56 -13.81
N ARG A 176 1.36 -4.88 -13.78
CA ARG A 176 2.43 -5.05 -14.75
C ARG A 176 3.78 -4.87 -14.09
N GLN A 177 4.80 -5.47 -14.69
CA GLN A 177 6.18 -5.15 -14.34
C GLN A 177 6.60 -3.85 -15.05
N PRO A 178 7.57 -3.10 -14.49
CA PRO A 178 8.26 -2.05 -15.23
C PRO A 178 8.84 -2.62 -16.53
N ARG A 179 8.76 -1.87 -17.62
CA ARG A 179 9.36 -2.31 -18.89
C ARG A 179 10.89 -2.29 -18.78
N PRO A 180 11.61 -3.21 -19.46
CA PRO A 180 13.06 -3.13 -19.58
C PRO A 180 13.47 -1.75 -20.15
N GLY A 181 14.36 -1.04 -19.45
CA GLY A 181 14.83 0.29 -19.85
C GLY A 181 13.85 1.44 -19.64
N GLU A 182 12.65 1.21 -19.09
CA GLU A 182 11.79 2.30 -18.63
C GLU A 182 12.21 2.71 -17.21
N PRO A 183 12.46 4.01 -16.95
CA PRO A 183 12.68 4.49 -15.60
C PRO A 183 11.49 4.07 -14.74
N LYS A 184 11.77 3.28 -13.70
CA LYS A 184 10.79 2.82 -12.70
C LYS A 184 9.97 3.98 -12.09
N ALA A 185 10.50 5.18 -12.23
CA ALA A 185 9.95 6.43 -11.77
C ALA A 185 8.73 6.96 -12.57
N VAL A 186 8.45 6.51 -13.79
CA VAL A 186 7.42 7.11 -14.66
C VAL A 186 6.10 6.33 -14.64
N LEU A 187 5.04 6.98 -14.12
CA LEU A 187 3.73 6.37 -13.87
C LEU A 187 2.59 7.24 -14.37
N VAL A 188 1.52 6.63 -14.88
CA VAL A 188 0.29 7.36 -15.26
C VAL A 188 -0.46 7.83 -14.00
N GLN A 189 -0.96 9.06 -13.98
CA GLN A 189 -1.76 9.65 -12.90
C GLN A 189 -3.00 10.36 -13.50
N GLY A 190 -3.78 9.62 -14.28
CA GLY A 190 -4.96 10.11 -14.99
C GLY A 190 -4.56 10.84 -16.28
N PRO A 191 -4.86 12.14 -16.43
CA PRO A 191 -4.45 12.90 -17.61
C PRO A 191 -2.96 13.29 -17.59
N LEU A 192 -2.26 13.05 -16.49
CA LEU A 192 -0.86 13.43 -16.30
C LEU A 192 0.04 12.21 -16.15
N TRP A 193 1.33 12.43 -16.39
CA TRP A 193 2.40 11.50 -16.09
C TRP A 193 3.17 11.99 -14.87
N ALA A 194 3.43 11.12 -13.90
CA ALA A 194 4.35 11.43 -12.81
C ALA A 194 5.71 10.82 -13.09
N ALA A 195 6.78 11.55 -12.78
CA ALA A 195 8.13 11.02 -12.71
C ALA A 195 8.73 11.30 -11.32
N VAL A 196 9.45 10.33 -10.76
CA VAL A 196 10.39 10.57 -9.66
C VAL A 196 11.73 11.03 -10.25
N LEU A 197 12.22 12.17 -9.78
CA LEU A 197 13.44 12.85 -10.21
C LEU A 197 14.38 12.98 -9.02
N ASN A 198 15.66 12.71 -9.22
CA ASN A 198 16.69 13.11 -8.25
C ASN A 198 17.16 14.52 -8.60
N VAL A 199 16.96 15.47 -7.68
CA VAL A 199 17.42 16.85 -7.82
C VAL A 199 18.37 17.14 -6.67
N ALA A 200 19.67 17.20 -6.97
CA ALA A 200 20.74 17.46 -6.00
C ALA A 200 20.78 16.49 -4.80
N GLY A 201 20.52 15.20 -5.04
CA GLY A 201 20.55 14.15 -4.01
C GLY A 201 19.20 13.90 -3.34
N GLU A 202 18.18 14.68 -3.68
CA GLU A 202 16.85 14.60 -3.08
C GLU A 202 15.83 14.10 -4.11
N LEU A 203 14.98 13.15 -3.72
CA LEU A 203 13.94 12.62 -4.60
C LEU A 203 12.70 13.52 -4.63
N TYR A 204 12.23 13.84 -5.84
CA TYR A 204 11.03 14.62 -6.08
C TYR A 204 10.07 13.93 -7.05
N GLN A 205 8.78 13.95 -6.76
CA GLN A 205 7.74 13.61 -7.71
C GLN A 205 7.31 14.86 -8.46
N ALA A 206 7.49 14.84 -9.79
CA ALA A 206 7.04 15.86 -10.72
C ALA A 206 5.93 15.31 -11.63
N PHE A 207 5.12 16.21 -12.20
CA PHE A 207 4.00 15.87 -13.07
C PHE A 207 4.16 16.54 -14.45
N PHE A 208 3.80 15.82 -15.50
CA PHE A 208 4.01 16.18 -16.90
C PHE A 208 2.74 15.91 -17.70
N GLU A 209 2.51 16.68 -18.75
CA GLU A 209 1.38 16.50 -19.66
C GLU A 209 1.60 15.37 -20.68
N SER A 210 2.86 15.04 -20.97
CA SER A 210 3.23 13.97 -21.90
C SER A 210 4.16 12.95 -21.25
N ARG A 211 4.10 11.72 -21.77
CA ARG A 211 4.97 10.62 -21.35
C ARG A 211 6.42 10.93 -21.69
N GLU A 212 6.64 11.50 -22.86
CA GLU A 212 7.96 11.78 -23.41
C GLU A 212 8.70 12.79 -22.52
N ALA A 213 8.02 13.86 -22.08
CA ALA A 213 8.62 14.84 -21.18
C ALA A 213 8.95 14.23 -19.80
N ALA A 214 8.08 13.36 -19.27
CA ALA A 214 8.33 12.66 -18.02
C ALA A 214 9.56 11.74 -18.09
N LEU A 215 9.72 11.02 -19.21
CA LEU A 215 10.87 10.16 -19.45
C LEU A 215 12.17 10.95 -19.61
N GLU A 216 12.13 12.02 -20.40
CA GLU A 216 13.29 12.89 -20.60
C GLU A 216 13.79 13.46 -19.27
N ALA A 217 12.87 13.97 -18.45
CA ALA A 217 13.21 14.47 -17.12
C ALA A 217 13.76 13.36 -16.20
N ALA A 218 13.14 12.18 -16.19
CA ALA A 218 13.60 11.05 -15.38
C ALA A 218 15.02 10.61 -15.77
N ASN A 219 15.29 10.52 -17.07
CA ASN A 219 16.61 10.18 -17.60
C ASN A 219 17.65 11.25 -17.27
N ALA A 220 17.31 12.52 -17.43
CA ALA A 220 18.19 13.64 -17.09
C ALA A 220 18.53 13.69 -15.58
N SER A 221 17.63 13.20 -14.72
CA SER A 221 17.85 13.14 -13.26
C SER A 221 18.80 12.02 -12.80
N GLY A 222 19.30 11.18 -13.71
CA GLY A 222 20.23 10.10 -13.38
C GLY A 222 19.57 8.87 -12.73
N LEU A 223 18.23 8.82 -12.67
CA LEU A 223 17.45 7.65 -12.21
C LEU A 223 17.13 6.66 -13.35
N GLY A 224 17.68 6.89 -14.55
CA GLY A 224 17.38 6.15 -15.77
C GLY A 224 18.24 4.90 -16.05
N ALA A 225 19.05 4.43 -15.09
CA ALA A 225 19.88 3.22 -15.23
C ALA A 225 19.57 2.19 -14.13
#